data_AF-A0A926HUD1-F1
#
_entry.id   AF-A0A926HUD1-F1
#
_cell.length_a   1.000
_cell.length_b   1.000
_cell.length_c   1.000
_cell.angle_alpha   90.00
_cell.angle_beta   90.00
_cell.angle_gamma   90.00
#
_symmetry.space_group_name_H-M   'P 1'
#
loop_
_entity.id
_entity.type
_entity.pdbx_description
1 polymer ?
#
loop_
_entity_poly.entity_id
_entity_poly.type
_entity_poly.pdbx_seq_one_letter_code
_entity_poly.pdbx_strand_id
1 'polypeptide(L)'
;MTQKFDFADALDLSEDTALSWRSLGELAAGYIEVQNTYRAAIREINTKLEILDDEFRMRHQRNPIHYMQSRLKTPRSIMEKLRRKGLPFTPESVRENLTDVAGIRVICHYIDDIYMVAKLLTAQDDITLVRETDYIKNPKPNGYRSLHLVVQVPVFFAERTERVPVEIQIRTVAMDFWASLEHELRYKAAEDVPDYLVKELTECAEIINRTDMKMQWIYKALGEIKDVGKKN
;
A
#
# COMPACT_ATOMS: atom_id res chain seq x y z
N MET A 1 -17.94 3.85 22.91
CA MET A 1 -18.73 2.63 23.20
C MET A 1 -18.34 1.59 22.17
N THR A 2 -17.37 0.74 22.51
CA THR A 2 -16.79 -0.23 21.58
C THR A 2 -17.74 -1.41 21.47
N GLN A 3 -18.49 -1.50 20.37
CA GLN A 3 -19.25 -2.71 20.06
C GLN A 3 -18.25 -3.88 19.96
N LYS A 4 -18.33 -4.82 20.91
CA LYS A 4 -17.70 -6.13 20.76
C LYS A 4 -18.28 -6.73 19.49
N PHE A 5 -17.43 -6.95 18.49
CA PHE A 5 -17.80 -7.66 17.28
C PHE A 5 -17.96 -9.14 17.67
N ASP A 6 -19.15 -9.68 17.52
CA ASP A 6 -19.38 -11.10 17.67
C ASP A 6 -19.12 -11.76 16.31
N PHE A 7 -18.17 -12.69 16.26
CA PHE A 7 -17.80 -13.42 15.05
C PHE A 7 -18.96 -14.31 14.58
N ALA A 8 -19.90 -14.64 15.48
CA ALA A 8 -21.06 -15.48 15.22
C ALA A 8 -22.09 -14.82 14.29
N ASP A 9 -22.32 -13.51 14.41
CA ASP A 9 -23.36 -12.79 13.64
C ASP A 9 -23.07 -12.72 12.13
N ALA A 10 -21.80 -12.89 11.73
CA ALA A 10 -21.39 -12.82 10.33
C ALA A 10 -21.61 -14.11 9.54
N LEU A 11 -21.96 -15.22 10.20
CA LEU A 11 -21.91 -16.58 9.62
C LEU A 11 -23.26 -17.27 9.45
N ASP A 12 -24.38 -16.63 9.81
CA ASP A 12 -25.75 -17.15 9.63
C ASP A 12 -25.90 -18.61 10.12
N LEU A 13 -25.40 -18.90 11.31
CA LEU A 13 -25.30 -20.26 11.87
C LEU A 13 -26.58 -20.63 12.64
N SER A 14 -27.33 -21.63 12.15
CA SER A 14 -28.43 -22.27 12.89
C SER A 14 -27.92 -23.20 14.02
N GLU A 15 -28.74 -23.38 15.06
CA GLU A 15 -28.45 -24.01 16.36
C GLU A 15 -27.97 -25.49 16.34
N ASP A 16 -26.73 -25.74 15.91
CA ASP A 16 -25.97 -26.92 16.36
C ASP A 16 -24.58 -26.51 16.86
N THR A 17 -24.53 -26.15 18.15
CA THR A 17 -23.51 -25.28 18.72
C THR A 17 -22.11 -25.92 18.75
N ALA A 18 -21.96 -27.23 18.95
CA ALA A 18 -20.64 -27.85 19.08
C ALA A 18 -19.88 -28.01 17.75
N LEU A 19 -20.58 -28.33 16.66
CA LEU A 19 -20.00 -28.39 15.30
C LEU A 19 -19.68 -26.97 14.79
N SER A 20 -20.53 -26.01 15.15
CA SER A 20 -20.36 -24.57 14.89
C SER A 20 -19.09 -24.01 15.57
N TRP A 21 -18.83 -24.31 16.85
CA TRP A 21 -17.62 -23.80 17.53
C TRP A 21 -16.30 -24.39 16.99
N ARG A 22 -16.30 -25.68 16.60
CA ARG A 22 -15.11 -26.30 15.97
C ARG A 22 -14.79 -25.68 14.62
N SER A 23 -15.80 -25.54 13.77
CA SER A 23 -15.65 -24.90 12.46
C SER A 23 -15.25 -23.42 12.57
N LEU A 24 -15.79 -22.69 13.56
CA LEU A 24 -15.33 -21.33 13.91
C LEU A 24 -13.86 -21.31 14.34
N GLY A 25 -13.42 -22.28 15.14
CA GLY A 25 -12.03 -22.41 15.58
C GLY A 25 -11.07 -22.69 14.42
N GLU A 26 -11.42 -23.62 13.53
CA GLU A 26 -10.65 -23.93 12.32
C GLU A 26 -10.55 -22.73 11.37
N LEU A 27 -11.67 -22.04 11.17
CA LEU A 27 -11.72 -20.81 10.38
C LEU A 27 -10.82 -19.72 10.98
N ALA A 28 -10.91 -19.49 12.29
CA ALA A 28 -10.08 -18.51 12.98
C ALA A 28 -8.58 -18.85 12.88
N ALA A 29 -8.22 -20.13 13.06
CA ALA A 29 -6.84 -20.60 12.91
C ALA A 29 -6.32 -20.37 11.49
N GLY A 30 -7.11 -20.70 10.47
CA GLY A 30 -6.77 -20.45 9.06
C GLY A 30 -6.57 -18.96 8.75
N TYR A 31 -7.39 -18.08 9.33
CA TYR A 31 -7.22 -16.64 9.18
C TYR A 31 -5.95 -16.11 9.86
N ILE A 32 -5.61 -16.63 11.04
CA ILE A 32 -4.35 -16.28 11.73
C ILE A 32 -3.15 -16.71 10.87
N GLU A 33 -3.20 -17.90 10.27
CA GLU A 33 -2.15 -18.37 9.36
C GLU A 33 -2.00 -17.42 8.16
N VAL A 34 -3.09 -17.09 7.49
CA VAL A 34 -3.10 -16.11 6.39
C VAL A 34 -2.48 -14.78 6.84
N GLN A 35 -2.90 -14.25 7.99
CA GLN A 35 -2.34 -13.00 8.50
C GLN A 35 -0.84 -13.08 8.78
N ASN A 36 -0.35 -14.21 9.30
CA ASN A 36 1.07 -14.43 9.51
C ASN A 36 1.84 -14.49 8.19
N THR A 37 1.29 -15.16 7.18
CA THR A 37 1.88 -15.22 5.83
C THR A 37 2.03 -13.84 5.21
N TYR A 38 0.97 -13.03 5.22
CA TYR A 38 1.03 -11.67 4.69
C TYR A 38 1.93 -10.75 5.54
N ARG A 39 2.04 -10.96 6.86
CA ARG A 39 2.99 -10.23 7.70
C ARG A 39 4.44 -10.57 7.37
N ALA A 40 4.72 -11.84 7.06
CA ALA A 40 6.04 -12.25 6.60
C ALA A 40 6.38 -11.62 5.24
N ALA A 41 5.42 -11.60 4.30
CA ALA A 41 5.60 -10.92 3.01
C ALA A 41 5.90 -9.41 3.16
N ILE A 42 5.26 -8.74 4.12
CA ILE A 42 5.56 -7.33 4.44
C ILE A 42 7.03 -7.18 4.89
N ARG A 43 7.52 -8.09 5.74
CA ARG A 43 8.91 -8.06 6.21
C ARG A 43 9.89 -8.25 5.07
N GLU A 44 9.65 -9.22 4.19
CA GLU A 44 10.48 -9.46 3.00
C GLU A 44 10.62 -8.21 2.14
N ILE A 45 9.50 -7.57 1.81
CA ILE A 45 9.52 -6.34 0.98
C ILE A 45 10.16 -5.16 1.73
N ASN A 46 9.87 -4.97 3.02
CA ASN A 46 10.49 -3.89 3.80
C ASN A 46 12.01 -4.03 3.83
N THR A 47 12.53 -5.22 4.11
CA THR A 47 13.98 -5.48 4.11
C THR A 47 14.59 -5.14 2.75
N LYS A 48 13.94 -5.55 1.65
CA LYS A 48 14.40 -5.22 0.28
C LYS A 48 14.43 -3.72 0.03
N LEU A 49 13.40 -2.99 0.45
CA LEU A 49 13.33 -1.53 0.31
C LEU A 49 14.34 -0.79 1.18
N GLU A 50 14.57 -1.26 2.41
CA GLU A 50 15.59 -0.72 3.33
C GLU A 50 17.00 -0.89 2.74
N ILE A 51 17.32 -2.08 2.22
CA ILE A 51 18.60 -2.34 1.54
C ILE A 51 18.79 -1.41 0.34
N LEU A 52 17.74 -1.21 -0.47
CA LEU A 52 17.79 -0.27 -1.60
C LEU A 52 18.04 1.17 -1.13
N ASP A 53 17.39 1.62 -0.06
CA ASP A 53 17.61 2.98 0.48
C ASP A 53 19.04 3.17 1.00
N ASP A 54 19.58 2.17 1.71
CA ASP A 54 20.95 2.19 2.24
C ASP A 54 22.01 2.16 1.12
N GLU A 55 21.83 1.34 0.09
CA GLU A 55 22.72 1.27 -1.07
C GLU A 55 22.78 2.64 -1.80
N PHE A 56 21.63 3.30 -1.92
CA PHE A 56 21.54 4.65 -2.48
C PHE A 56 22.26 5.69 -1.63
N ARG A 57 22.09 5.63 -0.31
CA ARG A 57 22.79 6.51 0.62
C ARG A 57 24.30 6.43 0.44
N MET A 58 24.83 5.23 0.29
CA MET A 58 26.27 5.01 0.13
C MET A 58 26.80 5.53 -1.22
N ARG A 59 26.07 5.29 -2.32
CA ARG A 59 26.52 5.66 -3.67
C ARG A 59 26.30 7.12 -4.03
N HIS A 60 25.20 7.71 -3.54
CA HIS A 60 24.71 9.02 -3.98
C HIS A 60 24.62 10.06 -2.85
N GLN A 61 25.04 9.72 -1.62
CA GLN A 61 24.98 10.59 -0.45
C GLN A 61 23.56 11.15 -0.18
N ARG A 62 22.54 10.35 -0.53
CA ARG A 62 21.12 10.70 -0.46
C ARG A 62 20.27 9.45 -0.30
N ASN A 63 19.19 9.58 0.46
CA ASN A 63 18.15 8.57 0.59
C ASN A 63 16.95 8.95 -0.30
N PRO A 64 16.51 8.09 -1.22
CA PRO A 64 15.27 8.31 -1.97
C PRO A 64 14.02 8.17 -1.11
N ILE A 65 14.05 7.32 -0.08
CA ILE A 65 12.92 7.04 0.80
C ILE A 65 13.00 7.94 2.04
N HIS A 66 11.94 8.71 2.28
CA HIS A 66 11.77 9.55 3.46
C HIS A 66 11.25 8.73 4.65
N TYR A 67 10.19 7.93 4.45
CA TYR A 67 9.74 6.91 5.39
C TYR A 67 8.90 5.84 4.71
N MET A 68 8.68 4.73 5.41
CA MET A 68 7.76 3.68 5.00
C MET A 68 6.72 3.40 6.09
N GLN A 69 5.53 3.01 5.67
CA GLN A 69 4.47 2.53 6.54
C GLN A 69 3.93 1.21 6.02
N SER A 70 3.83 0.22 6.90
CA SER A 70 3.24 -1.07 6.57
C SER A 70 1.90 -1.23 7.26
N ARG A 71 0.95 -1.87 6.58
CA ARG A 71 -0.34 -2.24 7.16
C ARG A 71 -0.74 -3.64 6.72
N LEU A 72 -1.36 -4.35 7.65
CA LEU A 72 -2.08 -5.58 7.36
C LEU A 72 -3.58 -5.27 7.43
N LYS A 73 -4.35 -5.71 6.43
CA LYS A 73 -5.78 -5.50 6.41
C LYS A 73 -6.46 -6.22 7.57
N THR A 74 -7.42 -5.55 8.22
CA THR A 74 -8.16 -6.15 9.33
C THR A 74 -9.09 -7.25 8.83
N PRO A 75 -9.39 -8.28 9.65
CA PRO A 75 -10.34 -9.33 9.27
C PRO A 75 -11.69 -8.79 8.81
N ARG A 76 -12.20 -7.74 9.48
CA ARG A 76 -13.44 -7.04 9.10
C ARG A 76 -13.35 -6.46 7.69
N SER A 77 -12.28 -5.73 7.37
CA SER A 77 -12.12 -5.16 6.03
C SER A 77 -11.88 -6.21 4.95
N ILE A 78 -11.31 -7.38 5.30
CA ILE A 78 -11.21 -8.54 4.41
C ILE A 78 -12.60 -9.10 4.12
N MET A 79 -13.39 -9.36 5.17
CA MET A 79 -14.76 -9.87 5.07
C MET A 79 -15.65 -8.95 4.23
N GLU A 80 -15.64 -7.65 4.51
CA GLU A 80 -16.41 -6.67 3.73
C GLU A 80 -16.01 -6.66 2.25
N LYS A 81 -14.72 -6.88 1.95
CA LYS A 81 -14.23 -6.91 0.56
C LYS A 81 -14.62 -8.21 -0.15
N LEU A 82 -14.56 -9.36 0.53
CA LEU A 82 -15.03 -10.63 -0.02
C LEU A 82 -16.54 -10.60 -0.26
N ARG A 83 -17.32 -10.07 0.69
CA ARG A 83 -18.77 -9.88 0.54
C ARG A 83 -19.13 -9.00 -0.65
N ARG A 84 -18.43 -7.87 -0.84
CA ARG A 84 -18.62 -6.99 -2.03
C ARG A 84 -18.30 -7.69 -3.35
N LYS A 85 -17.43 -8.71 -3.33
CA LYS A 85 -17.08 -9.53 -4.50
C LYS A 85 -17.96 -10.79 -4.64
N GLY A 86 -18.89 -11.05 -3.72
CA GLY A 86 -19.68 -12.28 -3.70
C GLY A 86 -18.86 -13.54 -3.44
N LEU A 87 -17.72 -13.41 -2.76
CA LEU A 87 -16.79 -14.51 -2.49
C LEU A 87 -16.98 -15.07 -1.08
N PRO A 88 -16.75 -16.38 -0.86
CA PRO A 88 -16.87 -16.99 0.46
C PRO A 88 -15.81 -16.46 1.41
N PHE A 89 -16.15 -16.39 2.70
CA PHE A 89 -15.23 -15.96 3.76
C PHE A 89 -14.38 -17.16 4.22
N THR A 90 -13.43 -17.57 3.37
CA THR A 90 -12.47 -18.64 3.66
C THR A 90 -11.02 -18.19 3.47
N PRO A 91 -10.05 -18.80 4.17
CA PRO A 91 -8.62 -18.52 3.97
C PRO A 91 -8.18 -18.66 2.51
N GLU A 92 -8.68 -19.67 1.79
CA GLU A 92 -8.37 -19.95 0.38
C GLU A 92 -8.87 -18.81 -0.52
N SER A 93 -10.11 -18.39 -0.29
CA SER A 93 -10.72 -17.26 -1.00
C SER A 93 -9.91 -15.97 -0.81
N VAL A 94 -9.36 -15.74 0.39
CA VAL A 94 -8.44 -14.61 0.64
C VAL A 94 -7.17 -14.74 -0.18
N ARG A 95 -6.51 -15.90 -0.16
CA ARG A 95 -5.23 -16.15 -0.85
C ARG A 95 -5.37 -15.99 -2.37
N GLU A 96 -6.45 -16.47 -2.95
CA GLU A 96 -6.64 -16.48 -4.41
C GLU A 96 -7.17 -15.16 -4.97
N ASN A 97 -7.97 -14.41 -4.20
CA ASN A 97 -8.77 -13.31 -4.77
C ASN A 97 -8.41 -11.91 -4.25
N LEU A 98 -7.57 -11.79 -3.21
CA LEU A 98 -7.20 -10.51 -2.62
C LEU A 98 -5.71 -10.23 -2.77
N THR A 99 -5.39 -9.11 -3.42
CA THR A 99 -4.00 -8.67 -3.65
C THR A 99 -3.53 -7.56 -2.71
N ASP A 100 -4.41 -7.03 -1.86
CA ASP A 100 -4.19 -5.87 -0.99
C ASP A 100 -4.33 -6.22 0.51
N VAL A 101 -4.09 -7.49 0.87
CA VAL A 101 -4.10 -7.92 2.28
C VAL A 101 -2.87 -7.36 3.00
N ALA A 102 -1.69 -7.48 2.38
CA ALA A 102 -0.48 -6.76 2.75
C ALA A 102 -0.38 -5.46 1.94
N GLY A 103 -0.17 -4.35 2.64
CA GLY A 103 0.02 -3.03 2.03
C GLY A 103 1.26 -2.34 2.59
N ILE A 104 2.11 -1.84 1.71
CA ILE A 104 3.27 -1.00 2.06
C ILE A 104 3.10 0.34 1.38
N ARG A 105 3.32 1.42 2.13
CA ARG A 105 3.40 2.77 1.62
C ARG A 105 4.82 3.26 1.70
N VAL A 106 5.39 3.62 0.56
CA VAL A 106 6.75 4.14 0.45
C VAL A 106 6.66 5.63 0.12
N ILE A 107 7.14 6.47 1.04
CA ILE A 107 7.13 7.92 0.87
C ILE A 107 8.53 8.35 0.46
N CYS A 108 8.63 8.86 -0.75
CA CYS A 108 9.85 9.37 -1.35
C CYS A 108 9.93 10.89 -1.22
N HIS A 109 11.15 11.42 -1.35
CA HIS A 109 11.37 12.86 -1.34
C HIS A 109 10.89 13.54 -2.62
N TYR A 110 11.14 12.92 -3.78
CA TYR A 110 10.82 13.51 -5.08
C TYR A 110 10.14 12.51 -6.02
N ILE A 111 9.55 13.02 -7.09
CA ILE A 111 8.80 12.23 -8.08
C ILE A 111 9.72 11.24 -8.79
N ASP A 112 10.95 11.61 -9.13
CA ASP A 112 11.90 10.70 -9.79
C ASP A 112 12.29 9.51 -8.89
N ASP A 113 12.37 9.73 -7.57
CA ASP A 113 12.67 8.67 -6.61
C ASP A 113 11.59 7.59 -6.62
N ILE A 114 10.33 7.96 -6.87
CA ILE A 114 9.21 7.01 -6.97
C ILE A 114 9.48 5.98 -8.06
N TYR A 115 9.79 6.47 -9.27
CA TYR A 115 10.03 5.59 -10.42
C TYR A 115 11.34 4.82 -10.27
N MET A 116 12.33 5.43 -9.64
CA MET A 116 13.60 4.76 -9.36
C MET A 116 13.41 3.59 -8.39
N VAL A 117 12.78 3.82 -7.24
CA VAL A 117 12.50 2.76 -6.25
C VAL A 117 11.63 1.67 -6.86
N ALA A 118 10.59 2.04 -7.61
CA ALA A 118 9.75 1.08 -8.34
C ALA A 118 10.57 0.18 -9.27
N LYS A 119 11.43 0.79 -10.10
CA LYS A 119 12.27 0.09 -11.06
C LYS A 119 13.26 -0.85 -10.37
N LEU A 120 13.91 -0.40 -9.31
CA LEU A 120 14.90 -1.20 -8.59
C LEU A 120 14.28 -2.39 -7.87
N LEU A 121 13.13 -2.19 -7.21
CA LEU A 121 12.42 -3.26 -6.54
C LEU A 121 11.95 -4.33 -7.55
N THR A 122 11.36 -3.90 -8.66
CA THR A 122 10.82 -4.81 -9.68
C THR A 122 11.89 -5.45 -10.57
N ALA A 123 13.14 -4.97 -10.50
CA ALA A 123 14.28 -5.59 -11.18
C ALA A 123 14.92 -6.73 -10.38
N GLN A 124 14.54 -6.93 -9.11
CA GLN A 124 15.01 -8.08 -8.32
C GLN A 124 14.45 -9.38 -8.91
N ASP A 125 15.29 -10.41 -8.97
CA ASP A 125 15.00 -11.69 -9.61
C ASP A 125 13.87 -12.48 -8.94
N ASP A 126 13.70 -12.31 -7.63
CA ASP A 126 12.68 -12.95 -6.83
C ASP A 126 11.38 -12.14 -6.70
N ILE A 127 11.28 -10.95 -7.30
CA ILE A 127 10.08 -10.12 -7.31
C ILE A 127 9.34 -10.24 -8.64
N THR A 128 8.04 -10.55 -8.60
CA THR A 128 7.19 -10.58 -9.80
C THR A 128 6.21 -9.43 -9.77
N LEU A 129 6.27 -8.54 -10.77
CA LEU A 129 5.25 -7.49 -10.94
C LEU A 129 3.96 -8.10 -11.50
N VAL A 130 2.89 -8.05 -10.72
CA VAL A 130 1.56 -8.55 -11.10
C VAL A 130 0.73 -7.45 -11.76
N ARG A 131 0.79 -6.22 -11.21
CA ARG A 131 0.03 -5.09 -11.74
C ARG A 131 0.71 -3.78 -11.41
N GLU A 132 0.73 -2.87 -12.39
CA GLU A 132 1.13 -1.48 -12.21
C GLU A 132 -0.06 -0.56 -12.51
N THR A 133 -0.26 0.47 -11.70
CA THR A 133 -1.23 1.53 -11.97
C THR A 133 -0.63 2.88 -11.59
N ASP A 134 -0.35 3.68 -12.61
CA ASP A 134 0.34 4.96 -12.48
C ASP A 134 -0.68 6.12 -12.41
N TYR A 135 -1.10 6.46 -11.18
CA TYR A 135 -1.95 7.63 -10.94
C TYR A 135 -1.16 8.93 -10.90
N ILE A 136 0.16 8.90 -11.05
CA ILE A 136 0.96 10.13 -11.17
C ILE A 136 0.79 10.67 -12.58
N LYS A 137 0.93 9.79 -13.59
CA LYS A 137 0.66 10.12 -15.00
C LYS A 137 -0.83 10.30 -15.29
N ASN A 138 -1.66 9.41 -14.76
CA ASN A 138 -3.11 9.42 -14.98
C ASN A 138 -3.86 9.58 -13.65
N PRO A 139 -3.90 10.80 -13.07
CA PRO A 139 -4.55 11.04 -11.79
C PRO A 139 -6.03 10.67 -11.83
N LYS A 140 -6.57 10.28 -10.68
CA LYS A 140 -8.02 10.06 -10.55
C LYS A 140 -8.77 11.39 -10.70
N PRO A 141 -10.08 11.36 -11.00
CA PRO A 141 -10.90 12.58 -11.14
C PRO A 141 -10.86 13.51 -9.91
N ASN A 142 -10.66 12.97 -8.71
CA ASN A 142 -10.54 13.76 -7.48
C ASN A 142 -9.14 14.37 -7.26
N GLY A 143 -8.19 14.20 -8.19
CA GLY A 143 -6.82 14.71 -8.07
C GLY A 143 -5.84 13.76 -7.37
N TYR A 144 -6.28 12.55 -6.97
CA TYR A 144 -5.42 11.57 -6.31
C TYR A 144 -4.27 11.10 -7.22
N ARG A 145 -3.05 11.13 -6.66
CA ARG A 145 -1.79 10.70 -7.30
C ARG A 145 -1.01 9.73 -6.40
N SER A 146 -0.50 8.65 -7.00
CA SER A 146 0.39 7.65 -6.40
C SER A 146 0.77 6.63 -7.48
N LEU A 147 1.94 6.02 -7.38
CA LEU A 147 2.26 4.82 -8.17
C LEU A 147 1.85 3.58 -7.36
N HIS A 148 0.98 2.74 -7.91
CA HIS A 148 0.55 1.49 -7.28
C HIS A 148 1.18 0.30 -7.99
N LEU A 149 1.90 -0.51 -7.22
CA LEU A 149 2.44 -1.78 -7.67
C LEU A 149 1.75 -2.89 -6.87
N VAL A 150 1.35 -3.96 -7.55
CA VAL A 150 1.07 -5.24 -6.91
C VAL A 150 2.21 -6.17 -7.30
N VAL A 151 2.99 -6.61 -6.32
CA VAL A 151 4.11 -7.53 -6.54
C VAL A 151 3.87 -8.84 -5.81
N GLN A 152 4.49 -9.92 -6.27
CA GLN A 152 4.56 -11.19 -5.55
C GLN A 152 5.99 -11.45 -5.10
N VAL A 153 6.15 -11.75 -3.80
CA VAL A 153 7.42 -12.11 -3.15
C VAL A 153 7.33 -13.52 -2.60
N PRO A 154 8.37 -14.37 -2.74
CA PRO A 154 8.41 -15.66 -2.08
C PRO A 154 8.62 -15.48 -0.58
N VAL A 155 7.80 -16.18 0.21
CA VAL A 155 7.96 -16.31 1.66
C VAL A 155 8.32 -17.75 1.96
N PHE A 156 9.49 -17.95 2.57
CA PHE A 156 10.02 -19.27 2.91
C PHE A 156 9.60 -19.65 4.34
N PHE A 157 8.76 -20.68 4.46
CA PHE A 157 8.40 -21.31 5.73
C PHE A 157 9.17 -22.62 5.91
N ALA A 158 9.05 -23.24 7.09
CA ALA A 158 9.76 -24.48 7.42
C ALA A 158 9.49 -25.64 6.43
N GLU A 159 8.25 -25.74 5.92
CA GLU A 159 7.82 -26.89 5.10
C GLU A 159 7.36 -26.50 3.70
N ARG A 160 7.30 -25.20 3.38
CA ARG A 160 6.75 -24.72 2.12
C ARG A 160 7.26 -23.33 1.76
N THR A 161 7.11 -22.95 0.50
CA THR A 161 7.32 -21.59 0.02
C THR A 161 6.02 -21.09 -0.60
N GLU A 162 5.60 -19.88 -0.26
CA GLU A 162 4.41 -19.24 -0.84
C GLU A 162 4.78 -17.94 -1.54
N ARG A 163 4.27 -17.72 -2.77
CA ARG A 163 4.37 -16.41 -3.42
C ARG A 163 3.20 -15.54 -2.99
N VAL A 164 3.48 -14.52 -2.20
CA VAL A 164 2.44 -13.72 -1.53
C VAL A 164 2.33 -12.36 -2.22
N PRO A 165 1.12 -11.92 -2.61
CA PRO A 165 0.93 -10.60 -3.20
C PRO A 165 1.03 -9.49 -2.14
N VAL A 166 1.71 -8.41 -2.48
CA VAL A 166 1.85 -7.20 -1.66
C VAL A 166 1.51 -5.99 -2.53
N GLU A 167 0.59 -5.15 -2.05
CA GLU A 167 0.31 -3.86 -2.67
C GLU A 167 1.29 -2.82 -2.13
N ILE A 168 2.03 -2.18 -3.02
CA ILE A 168 2.99 -1.12 -2.70
C ILE A 168 2.50 0.18 -3.31
N GLN A 169 2.28 1.19 -2.47
CA GLN A 169 1.87 2.52 -2.87
C GLN A 169 3.06 3.46 -2.68
N ILE A 170 3.64 3.92 -3.77
CA ILE A 170 4.80 4.81 -3.76
C ILE A 170 4.32 6.24 -4.06
N ARG A 171 4.74 7.19 -3.23
CA ARG A 171 4.24 8.58 -3.22
C ARG A 171 5.36 9.55 -2.85
N THR A 172 5.19 10.82 -3.17
CA THR A 172 5.97 11.89 -2.53
C THR A 172 5.35 12.27 -1.19
N VAL A 173 6.09 13.04 -0.38
CA VAL A 173 5.56 13.68 0.84
C VAL A 173 4.31 14.51 0.52
N ALA A 174 4.32 15.25 -0.59
CA ALA A 174 3.22 16.09 -1.02
C ALA A 174 1.95 15.28 -1.38
N MET A 175 2.14 14.17 -2.12
CA MET A 175 1.04 13.24 -2.45
C MET A 175 0.46 12.58 -1.19
N ASP A 176 1.30 12.18 -0.23
CA ASP A 176 0.82 11.55 1.00
C ASP A 176 0.09 12.51 1.92
N PHE A 177 0.57 13.77 2.00
CA PHE A 177 -0.12 14.86 2.69
C PHE A 177 -1.55 15.05 2.16
N TRP A 178 -1.71 15.25 0.84
CA TRP A 178 -3.02 15.46 0.25
C TRP A 178 -3.92 14.24 0.42
N ALA A 179 -3.42 13.04 0.13
CA ALA A 179 -4.22 11.82 0.19
C ALA A 179 -4.66 11.45 1.62
N SER A 180 -3.85 11.79 2.63
CA SER A 180 -4.21 11.55 4.03
C SER A 180 -5.32 12.50 4.48
N LEU A 181 -5.24 13.79 4.11
CA LEU A 181 -6.28 14.78 4.42
C LEU A 181 -7.57 14.51 3.66
N GLU A 182 -7.51 14.22 2.35
CA GLU A 182 -8.71 13.91 1.56
C GLU A 182 -9.45 12.69 2.13
N HIS A 183 -8.71 11.64 2.50
CA HIS A 183 -9.30 10.44 3.11
C HIS A 183 -9.95 10.75 4.46
N GLU A 184 -9.32 11.56 5.32
CA GLU A 184 -9.90 11.95 6.61
C GLU A 184 -11.18 12.79 6.43
N LEU A 185 -11.17 13.74 5.51
CA LEU A 185 -12.31 14.61 5.21
C LEU A 185 -13.49 13.80 4.65
N ARG A 186 -13.23 12.89 3.71
CA ARG A 186 -14.26 12.01 3.14
C ARG A 186 -14.81 11.02 4.16
N TYR A 187 -13.97 10.53 5.08
CA TYR A 187 -14.44 9.62 6.13
C TYR A 187 -15.39 10.33 7.13
N LYS A 188 -15.16 11.62 7.40
CA LYS A 188 -15.99 12.42 8.32
C LYS A 188 -17.27 12.96 7.68
N ALA A 189 -17.28 13.16 6.36
CA ALA A 189 -18.50 13.53 5.65
C ALA A 189 -19.45 12.33 5.58
N ALA A 190 -20.67 12.47 6.13
CA ALA A 190 -21.77 11.59 5.79
C ALA A 190 -22.00 11.64 4.26
N GLU A 191 -22.56 10.58 3.67
CA GLU A 191 -22.41 10.14 2.26
C GLU A 191 -22.62 11.13 1.10
N ASP A 192 -22.88 12.41 1.32
CA ASP A 192 -23.01 13.44 0.28
C ASP A 192 -22.06 14.63 0.52
N VAL A 193 -20.85 14.57 -0.04
CA VAL A 193 -19.95 15.73 -0.13
C VAL A 193 -20.40 16.61 -1.30
N PRO A 194 -20.75 17.90 -1.08
CA PRO A 194 -21.11 18.81 -2.16
C PRO A 194 -20.04 18.91 -3.26
N ASP A 195 -20.47 18.94 -4.53
CA ASP A 195 -19.59 18.98 -5.69
C ASP A 195 -18.58 20.14 -5.66
N TYR A 196 -18.98 21.29 -5.13
CA TYR A 196 -18.08 22.45 -5.03
C TYR A 196 -16.89 22.14 -4.10
N LEU A 197 -17.07 21.39 -3.01
CA LEU A 197 -15.97 20.99 -2.13
C LEU A 197 -15.07 19.94 -2.78
N VAL A 198 -15.63 19.03 -3.56
CA VAL A 198 -14.84 18.06 -4.36
C VAL A 198 -13.96 18.82 -5.35
N LYS A 199 -14.49 19.86 -5.98
CA LYS A 199 -13.73 20.72 -6.89
C LYS A 199 -12.59 21.45 -6.17
N GLU A 200 -12.84 22.07 -5.01
CA GLU A 200 -11.80 22.72 -4.20
C GLU A 200 -10.69 21.74 -3.77
N LEU A 201 -11.05 20.51 -3.38
CA LEU A 201 -10.06 19.47 -3.04
C LEU A 201 -9.22 19.06 -4.26
N THR A 202 -9.85 18.99 -5.43
CA THR A 202 -9.16 18.68 -6.69
C THR A 202 -8.23 19.82 -7.11
N GLU A 203 -8.65 21.07 -6.97
CA GLU A 203 -7.80 22.25 -7.22
C GLU A 203 -6.60 22.30 -6.27
N CYS A 204 -6.81 21.99 -4.98
CA CYS A 204 -5.73 21.81 -4.01
C CYS A 204 -4.73 20.73 -4.47
N ALA A 205 -5.22 19.60 -4.99
CA ALA A 205 -4.37 18.53 -5.50
C ALA A 205 -3.46 19.01 -6.66
N GLU A 206 -3.99 19.83 -7.57
CA GLU A 206 -3.24 20.39 -8.69
C GLU A 206 -2.19 21.41 -8.24
N ILE A 207 -2.52 22.26 -7.26
CA ILE A 207 -1.55 23.22 -6.68
C ILE A 207 -0.40 22.49 -6.00
N ILE A 208 -0.71 21.45 -5.21
CA ILE A 208 0.28 20.62 -4.54
C ILE A 208 1.17 19.93 -5.57
N ASN A 209 0.60 19.34 -6.63
CA ASN A 209 1.39 18.71 -7.69
C ASN A 209 2.32 19.69 -8.40
N ARG A 210 1.85 20.90 -8.74
CA ARG A 210 2.71 21.94 -9.35
C ARG A 210 3.86 22.32 -8.41
N THR A 211 3.58 22.41 -7.11
CA THR A 211 4.59 22.70 -6.09
C THR A 211 5.62 21.57 -5.99
N ASP A 212 5.16 20.32 -5.98
CA ASP A 212 6.00 19.12 -5.92
C ASP A 212 6.92 19.01 -7.16
N MET A 213 6.37 19.23 -8.36
CA MET A 213 7.16 19.31 -9.60
C MET A 213 8.19 20.43 -9.58
N LYS A 214 7.84 21.61 -9.05
CA LYS A 214 8.77 22.73 -8.92
C LYS A 214 9.89 22.40 -7.94
N MET A 215 9.60 21.74 -6.82
CA MET A 215 10.61 21.28 -5.87
C MET A 215 11.56 20.24 -6.48
N GLN A 216 11.03 19.29 -7.26
CA GLN A 216 11.84 18.36 -8.04
C GLN A 216 12.77 19.08 -9.02
N TRP A 217 12.28 20.09 -9.73
CA TRP A 217 13.09 20.87 -10.66
C TRP A 217 14.20 21.67 -9.95
N ILE A 218 13.87 22.35 -8.84
CA ILE A 218 14.87 23.07 -8.03
C ILE A 218 15.96 22.11 -7.55
N TYR A 219 15.58 20.93 -7.08
CA TYR A 219 16.53 19.91 -6.63
C TYR A 219 17.51 19.50 -7.75
N LYS A 220 16.99 19.25 -8.96
CA LYS A 220 17.82 18.93 -10.13
C LYS A 220 18.77 20.07 -10.50
N ALA A 221 18.25 21.29 -10.59
CA ALA A 221 19.05 22.47 -10.91
C ALA A 221 20.18 22.72 -9.91
N LEU A 222 19.93 22.54 -8.61
CA LEU A 222 20.97 22.64 -7.58
C LEU A 222 22.01 21.51 -7.66
N GLY A 223 21.62 20.32 -8.12
CA GLY A 223 22.53 19.21 -8.38
C GLY A 223 23.52 19.53 -9.51
N GLU A 224 23.02 20.03 -10.64
CA GLU A 224 23.84 20.40 -11.81
C GLU A 224 24.90 21.45 -11.46
N ILE A 225 24.53 22.47 -10.67
CA ILE A 225 25.47 23.52 -10.23
C ILE A 225 26.63 22.93 -9.40
N LYS A 226 26.33 22.00 -8.49
CA LYS A 226 27.36 21.36 -7.65
C LYS A 226 28.33 20.49 -8.45
N ASP A 227 27.84 19.84 -9.50
CA ASP A 227 28.68 18.99 -10.35
C ASP A 227 29.61 19.81 -11.26
N VAL A 228 29.17 20.98 -11.71
CA VAL A 228 30.03 21.94 -12.43
C VAL A 228 31.12 22.48 -11.51
N GLY A 229 30.80 22.81 -10.25
CA GLY A 229 31.76 23.33 -9.27
C GLY A 229 32.81 22.31 -8.79
N LYS A 230 32.60 21.00 -9.00
CA LYS A 230 33.59 19.94 -8.69
C LYS A 230 34.54 19.61 -9.84
N LYS A 231 34.25 20.09 -11.05
CA LYS A 231 35.05 19.83 -12.26
C LYS A 231 36.05 20.96 -12.59
N ASN A 232 36.01 22.07 -11.85
CA ASN A 232 36.99 23.16 -11.89
C ASN A 232 37.90 23.09 -10.66
#